data_AF-C3XVV3-F1
#
_entry.id   AF-C3XVV3-F1
#
_cell.length_a   1.000
_cell.length_b   1.000
_cell.length_c   1.000
_cell.angle_alpha   90.00
_cell.angle_beta   90.00
_cell.angle_gamma   90.00
#
_symmetry.space_group_name_H-M   'P 1'
#
loop_
_entity.id
_entity.type
_entity.pdbx_description
1 polymer ?
#
loop_
_entity_poly.entity_id
_entity_poly.type
_entity_poly.pdbx_seq_one_letter_code
_entity_poly.pdbx_strand_id
1 'polypeptide(L)'
;MYPLYVVSKRLDDVSGPGSSSEGIKTLAFNLTTVLSHKLDQQLQEATERMIWEIKGPNPLGVESGAIPDAQMTASSEYNDQHGPRRGRLYTAVDGGGIGGWCAKTNDGNQWLQVDLGKLAEVWGVLTQGRFRDYVEWVTTYKLHFSTDGDTWRPYTDRAGREKVISNKINGQQDGKPTLHRPTRFPYAFGKRRKPERLPG
;
A
#
# COMPACT_ATOMS: atom_id res chain seq x y z
N MET A 1 -20.41 2.97 -5.85
CA MET A 1 -20.37 3.45 -7.23
C MET A 1 -19.21 2.72 -7.91
N TYR A 2 -19.42 2.07 -9.05
CA TYR A 2 -18.42 1.26 -9.78
C TYR A 2 -17.93 2.01 -11.03
N PRO A 3 -16.72 1.75 -11.55
CA PRO A 3 -16.24 2.29 -12.82
C PRO A 3 -16.50 1.36 -14.04
N LEU A 4 -16.43 1.94 -15.24
CA LEU A 4 -16.85 1.45 -16.57
C LEU A 4 -15.70 1.63 -17.59
N TYR A 5 -15.57 0.78 -18.61
CA TYR A 5 -14.79 1.05 -19.85
C TYR A 5 -15.51 0.57 -21.15
N VAL A 6 -15.00 0.85 -22.37
CA VAL A 6 -15.71 1.62 -23.44
C VAL A 6 -15.90 0.98 -24.87
N VAL A 7 -17.11 1.16 -25.48
CA VAL A 7 -17.55 1.25 -26.93
C VAL A 7 -17.17 0.12 -27.95
N SER A 8 -18.09 -0.49 -28.73
CA SER A 8 -18.97 0.04 -29.83
C SER A 8 -20.10 -0.99 -30.16
N LYS A 9 -21.09 -0.85 -31.09
CA LYS A 9 -21.45 0.10 -32.19
C LYS A 9 -23.01 0.20 -32.31
N ARG A 10 -23.55 1.16 -33.08
CA ARG A 10 -24.99 1.44 -33.32
C ARG A 10 -25.58 0.78 -34.59
N LEU A 11 -26.84 0.31 -34.52
CA LEU A 11 -27.91 0.23 -35.55
C LEU A 11 -29.10 -0.54 -34.93
N ASP A 12 -30.41 -0.24 -35.03
CA ASP A 12 -31.21 0.99 -35.24
C ASP A 12 -32.62 0.75 -34.60
N ASP A 13 -33.48 1.76 -34.47
CA ASP A 13 -34.82 1.65 -33.85
C ASP A 13 -35.80 0.74 -34.63
N VAL A 14 -36.59 -0.10 -33.95
CA VAL A 14 -38.05 -0.34 -34.21
C VAL A 14 -38.73 -0.95 -32.95
N SER A 15 -39.97 -0.53 -32.71
CA SER A 15 -40.89 -0.89 -31.61
C SER A 15 -41.57 -2.27 -31.69
N GLY A 16 -41.95 -2.84 -30.54
CA GLY A 16 -43.07 -3.80 -30.43
C GLY A 16 -42.93 -4.85 -29.32
N PRO A 17 -44.02 -5.26 -28.62
CA PRO A 17 -43.97 -6.33 -27.63
C PRO A 17 -44.00 -7.71 -28.30
N GLY A 18 -42.97 -8.54 -28.12
CA GLY A 18 -42.89 -9.83 -28.81
C GLY A 18 -42.03 -10.90 -28.12
N SER A 19 -42.67 -12.04 -27.87
CA SER A 19 -42.08 -13.36 -27.54
C SER A 19 -41.25 -13.51 -26.26
N SER A 20 -41.59 -14.58 -25.50
CA SER A 20 -40.79 -15.09 -24.37
C SER A 20 -39.36 -15.48 -24.74
N SER A 21 -39.07 -15.72 -26.03
CA SER A 21 -37.73 -16.06 -26.53
C SER A 21 -36.69 -14.95 -26.37
N GLU A 22 -37.07 -13.67 -26.51
CA GLU A 22 -36.11 -12.56 -26.40
C GLU A 22 -35.73 -12.27 -24.95
N GLY A 23 -36.67 -12.47 -24.01
CA GLY A 23 -36.38 -12.45 -22.58
C GLY A 23 -35.37 -13.55 -22.20
N ILE A 24 -35.53 -14.76 -22.75
CA ILE A 24 -34.61 -15.89 -22.52
C ILE A 24 -33.21 -15.60 -23.10
N LYS A 25 -33.11 -15.06 -24.33
CA LYS A 25 -31.82 -14.66 -24.92
C LYS A 25 -31.11 -13.60 -24.08
N THR A 26 -31.84 -12.58 -23.63
CA THR A 26 -31.31 -11.49 -22.79
C THR A 26 -30.81 -12.01 -21.45
N LEU A 27 -31.58 -12.90 -20.80
CA LEU A 27 -31.17 -13.57 -19.55
C LEU A 27 -29.92 -14.44 -19.74
N ALA A 28 -29.87 -15.23 -20.82
CA ALA A 28 -28.71 -16.07 -21.13
C ALA A 28 -27.43 -15.25 -21.36
N PHE A 29 -27.53 -14.15 -22.13
CA PHE A 29 -26.40 -13.25 -22.38
C PHE A 29 -25.87 -12.62 -21.09
N ASN A 30 -26.75 -12.09 -20.24
CA ASN A 30 -26.38 -11.52 -18.94
C ASN A 30 -25.70 -12.55 -18.03
N LEU A 31 -26.20 -13.79 -17.99
CA LEU A 31 -25.59 -14.88 -17.22
C LEU A 31 -24.19 -15.23 -17.73
N THR A 32 -24.00 -15.34 -19.06
CA THR A 32 -22.66 -15.61 -19.63
C THR A 32 -21.64 -14.51 -19.30
N THR A 33 -22.05 -13.24 -19.37
CA THR A 33 -21.18 -12.10 -19.01
C THR A 33 -20.78 -12.12 -17.54
N VAL A 34 -21.74 -12.37 -16.62
CA VAL A 34 -21.46 -12.45 -15.18
C VAL A 34 -20.53 -13.63 -14.85
N LEU A 35 -20.74 -14.78 -15.49
CA LEU A 35 -19.90 -15.97 -15.30
C LEU A 35 -18.46 -15.74 -15.81
N SER A 36 -18.28 -15.10 -16.97
CA SER A 36 -16.95 -14.75 -17.49
C SER A 36 -16.19 -13.84 -16.51
N HIS A 37 -16.79 -12.71 -16.12
CA HIS A 37 -16.16 -11.79 -15.16
C HIS A 37 -15.81 -12.47 -13.82
N LYS A 38 -16.63 -13.42 -13.36
CA LYS A 38 -16.34 -14.14 -12.12
C LYS A 38 -15.17 -15.12 -12.28
N LEU A 39 -15.05 -15.78 -13.42
CA LEU A 39 -13.93 -16.65 -13.74
C LEU A 39 -12.63 -15.85 -13.88
N ASP A 40 -12.66 -14.73 -14.61
CA ASP A 40 -11.51 -13.83 -14.78
C ASP A 40 -11.02 -13.30 -13.43
N GLN A 41 -11.94 -12.93 -12.51
CA GLN A 41 -11.57 -12.55 -11.15
C GLN A 41 -10.88 -13.69 -10.40
N GLN A 42 -11.41 -14.91 -10.46
CA GLN A 42 -10.80 -16.05 -9.75
C GLN A 42 -9.43 -16.43 -10.33
N LEU A 43 -9.28 -16.36 -11.66
CA LEU A 43 -8.00 -16.58 -12.32
C LEU A 43 -6.96 -15.54 -11.89
N GLN A 44 -7.34 -14.25 -11.89
CA GLN A 44 -6.50 -13.16 -11.39
C GLN A 44 -6.05 -13.40 -9.93
N GLU A 45 -6.99 -13.73 -9.04
CA GLU A 45 -6.70 -13.98 -7.62
C GLU A 45 -5.86 -15.26 -7.39
N ALA A 46 -6.02 -16.28 -8.23
CA ALA A 46 -5.20 -17.50 -8.21
C ALA A 46 -3.78 -17.25 -8.74
N THR A 47 -3.62 -16.49 -9.83
CA THR A 47 -2.32 -16.09 -10.37
C THR A 47 -1.57 -15.20 -9.37
N GLU A 48 -2.24 -14.25 -8.70
CA GLU A 48 -1.63 -13.41 -7.66
C GLU A 48 -1.11 -14.24 -6.48
N ARG A 49 -1.85 -15.27 -6.04
CA ARG A 49 -1.38 -16.24 -5.03
C ARG A 49 -0.17 -17.03 -5.54
N MET A 50 -0.22 -17.54 -6.75
CA MET A 50 0.86 -18.37 -7.31
C MET A 50 2.16 -17.59 -7.52
N ILE A 51 2.09 -16.34 -7.98
CA ILE A 51 3.28 -15.47 -8.08
C ILE A 51 3.88 -15.21 -6.70
N TRP A 52 3.05 -15.01 -5.67
CA TRP A 52 3.54 -14.87 -4.31
C TRP A 52 4.30 -16.11 -3.82
N GLU A 53 3.72 -17.31 -3.94
CA GLU A 53 4.36 -18.55 -3.48
C GLU A 53 5.69 -18.84 -4.21
N ILE A 54 5.79 -18.47 -5.50
CA ILE A 54 7.00 -18.68 -6.31
C ILE A 54 8.09 -17.65 -6.03
N LYS A 55 7.74 -16.37 -5.86
CA LYS A 55 8.74 -15.28 -5.76
C LYS A 55 9.10 -14.87 -4.33
N GLY A 56 8.19 -15.05 -3.39
CA GLY A 56 8.33 -14.61 -2.00
C GLY A 56 8.50 -13.08 -1.84
N PRO A 57 8.47 -12.57 -0.59
CA PRO A 57 8.81 -11.19 -0.31
C PRO A 57 10.34 -11.01 -0.23
N ASN A 58 10.97 -10.62 -1.34
CA ASN A 58 12.34 -10.12 -1.28
C ASN A 58 12.36 -8.76 -0.56
N PRO A 59 13.07 -8.61 0.56
CA PRO A 59 13.09 -7.35 1.32
C PRO A 59 13.78 -6.24 0.51
N LEU A 60 13.16 -5.06 0.46
CA LEU A 60 13.64 -3.93 -0.35
C LEU A 60 14.85 -3.17 0.26
N GLY A 61 15.31 -3.57 1.45
CA GLY A 61 16.53 -3.02 2.07
C GLY A 61 16.33 -2.12 3.29
N VAL A 62 15.11 -1.95 3.80
CA VAL A 62 14.85 -1.18 5.03
C VAL A 62 15.48 -1.87 6.24
N GLU A 63 15.26 -3.17 6.42
CA GLU A 63 15.83 -3.95 7.53
C GLU A 63 17.35 -4.08 7.42
N SER A 64 17.86 -4.47 6.26
CA SER A 64 19.30 -4.76 6.06
C SER A 64 20.22 -3.54 5.94
N GLY A 65 19.68 -2.32 6.01
CA GLY A 65 20.46 -1.08 5.81
C GLY A 65 20.83 -0.78 4.35
N ALA A 66 20.42 -1.62 3.38
CA ALA A 66 20.70 -1.39 1.95
C ALA A 66 19.98 -0.15 1.39
N ILE A 67 18.90 0.31 2.05
CA ILE A 67 18.38 1.68 1.93
C ILE A 67 19.09 2.52 3.01
N PRO A 68 19.94 3.51 2.67
CA PRO A 68 20.67 4.32 3.65
C PRO A 68 19.76 5.20 4.51
N ASP A 69 20.25 5.60 5.70
CA ASP A 69 19.50 6.45 6.65
C ASP A 69 19.01 7.77 6.03
N ALA A 70 19.80 8.36 5.12
CA ALA A 70 19.43 9.60 4.42
C ALA A 70 18.22 9.45 3.48
N GLN A 71 17.78 8.23 3.17
CA GLN A 71 16.56 7.94 2.42
C GLN A 71 15.34 7.65 3.34
N MET A 72 15.51 7.69 4.66
CA MET A 72 14.42 7.59 5.63
C MET A 72 14.18 8.96 6.26
N THR A 73 12.98 9.51 6.07
CA THR A 73 12.59 10.84 6.59
C THR A 73 11.23 10.77 7.28
N ALA A 74 10.90 11.72 8.14
CA ALA A 74 9.63 11.75 8.86
C ALA A 74 9.07 13.18 8.96
N SER A 75 7.77 13.29 9.28
CA SER A 75 7.11 14.55 9.63
C SER A 75 7.72 15.21 10.86
N SER A 76 8.11 14.40 11.84
CA SER A 76 8.73 14.81 13.08
C SER A 76 9.42 13.62 13.76
N GLU A 77 10.23 13.91 14.77
CA GLU A 77 10.81 12.94 15.69
C GLU A 77 10.71 13.49 17.12
N TYR A 78 10.48 12.62 18.10
CA TYR A 78 10.33 13.01 19.51
C TYR A 78 11.60 13.68 20.05
N ASN A 79 12.76 13.11 19.71
CA ASN A 79 14.09 13.69 19.84
C ASN A 79 15.06 12.90 18.93
N ASP A 80 16.34 13.29 18.92
CA ASP A 80 17.43 12.74 18.10
C ASP A 80 17.64 11.21 18.23
N GLN A 81 17.15 10.59 19.31
CA GLN A 81 17.20 9.13 19.57
C GLN A 81 16.03 8.36 18.94
N HIS A 82 14.99 9.06 18.47
CA HIS A 82 13.75 8.51 17.91
C HIS A 82 13.59 8.81 16.42
N GLY A 83 14.66 9.22 15.75
CA GLY A 83 14.61 9.65 14.35
C GLY A 83 14.27 8.54 13.34
N PRO A 84 13.95 8.91 12.08
CA PRO A 84 13.36 8.01 11.08
C PRO A 84 14.21 6.76 10.78
N ARG A 85 15.55 6.86 10.90
CA ARG A 85 16.49 5.73 10.80
C ARG A 85 16.20 4.57 11.78
N ARG A 86 15.50 4.86 12.89
CA ARG A 86 15.10 3.88 13.91
C ARG A 86 13.79 3.15 13.56
N GLY A 87 13.11 3.54 12.49
CA GLY A 87 11.91 2.88 11.96
C GLY A 87 12.18 1.59 11.16
N ARG A 88 13.39 1.02 11.26
CA ARG A 88 13.75 -0.25 10.62
C ARG A 88 13.29 -1.44 11.46
N LEU A 89 13.01 -2.57 10.82
CA LEU A 89 12.69 -3.79 11.55
C LEU A 89 13.86 -4.24 12.43
N TYR A 90 13.53 -4.85 13.57
CA TYR A 90 14.44 -5.34 14.61
C TYR A 90 15.38 -4.30 15.21
N THR A 91 15.11 -3.00 15.03
CA THR A 91 15.82 -1.92 15.74
C THR A 91 15.67 -2.09 17.24
N ALA A 92 16.79 -2.32 17.95
CA ALA A 92 16.83 -2.45 19.40
C ALA A 92 17.45 -1.19 20.02
N VAL A 93 17.14 -0.92 21.30
CA VAL A 93 17.80 0.16 22.06
C VAL A 93 19.31 -0.08 22.10
N ASP A 94 20.09 0.92 21.70
CA ASP A 94 21.54 0.87 21.59
C ASP A 94 22.13 2.29 21.78
N GLY A 95 23.46 2.44 21.61
CA GLY A 95 24.12 3.74 21.70
C GLY A 95 23.72 4.76 20.62
N GLY A 96 22.96 4.36 19.60
CA GLY A 96 22.45 5.19 18.51
C GLY A 96 20.97 5.61 18.66
N GLY A 97 20.25 5.10 19.66
CA GLY A 97 18.91 5.56 20.04
C GLY A 97 17.97 4.49 20.60
N ILE A 98 16.66 4.73 20.45
CA ILE A 98 15.58 3.93 21.04
C ILE A 98 15.04 2.90 20.03
N GLY A 99 14.33 1.86 20.46
CA GLY A 99 13.88 0.72 19.64
C GLY A 99 12.79 1.00 18.60
N GLY A 100 12.70 2.22 18.06
CA GLY A 100 11.71 2.61 17.06
C GLY A 100 11.81 4.09 16.68
N TRP A 101 11.17 4.46 15.57
CA TRP A 101 10.83 5.87 15.29
C TRP A 101 9.60 6.26 16.10
N CYS A 102 9.63 7.43 16.74
CA CYS A 102 8.48 8.02 17.41
C CYS A 102 8.33 9.48 16.97
N ALA A 103 7.13 9.85 16.52
CA ALA A 103 6.80 11.22 16.18
C ALA A 103 6.81 12.13 17.43
N LYS A 104 6.97 13.44 17.21
CA LYS A 104 6.94 14.45 18.27
C LYS A 104 5.55 14.66 18.86
N THR A 105 4.52 14.52 18.04
CA THR A 105 3.11 14.66 18.41
C THR A 105 2.34 13.39 18.05
N ASN A 106 1.40 12.99 18.91
CA ASN A 106 0.53 11.84 18.66
C ASN A 106 -0.75 12.32 17.99
N ASP A 107 -0.70 12.48 16.67
CA ASP A 107 -1.82 12.90 15.83
C ASP A 107 -1.85 12.13 14.50
N GLY A 108 -2.98 12.24 13.78
CA GLY A 108 -3.21 11.53 12.51
C GLY A 108 -2.46 12.09 11.29
N ASN A 109 -1.63 13.12 11.45
CA ASN A 109 -0.91 13.78 10.34
C ASN A 109 0.58 13.39 10.27
N GLN A 110 1.04 12.54 11.19
CA GLN A 110 2.43 12.09 11.21
C GLN A 110 2.72 11.05 10.13
N TRP A 111 3.93 11.08 9.57
CA TRP A 111 4.36 10.16 8.53
C TRP A 111 5.83 9.78 8.66
N LEU A 112 6.14 8.57 8.20
CA LEU A 112 7.49 8.04 7.98
C LEU A 112 7.60 7.68 6.49
N GLN A 113 8.53 8.30 5.80
CA GLN A 113 8.81 8.14 4.37
C GLN A 113 10.09 7.32 4.18
N VAL A 114 10.05 6.43 3.18
CA VAL A 114 11.22 5.68 2.71
C VAL A 114 11.36 5.92 1.21
N ASP A 115 12.45 6.56 0.79
CA ASP A 115 12.86 6.59 -0.60
C ASP A 115 13.58 5.29 -0.95
N LEU A 116 13.09 4.59 -1.97
CA LEU A 116 13.70 3.35 -2.45
C LEU A 116 14.90 3.60 -3.38
N GLY A 117 15.16 4.85 -3.80
CA GLY A 117 16.22 5.24 -4.73
C GLY A 117 16.05 4.76 -6.18
N LYS A 118 15.13 3.83 -6.42
CA LYS A 118 14.78 3.24 -7.72
C LYS A 118 13.28 2.92 -7.74
N LEU A 119 12.72 2.89 -8.93
CA LEU A 119 11.34 2.45 -9.14
C LEU A 119 11.23 0.95 -8.80
N ALA A 120 10.37 0.59 -7.84
CA ALA A 120 10.15 -0.82 -7.45
C ALA A 120 8.68 -1.12 -7.19
N GLU A 121 8.22 -2.31 -7.61
CA GLU A 121 6.89 -2.82 -7.24
C GLU A 121 6.92 -3.26 -5.77
N VAL A 122 6.06 -2.66 -4.94
CA VAL A 122 5.97 -2.98 -3.51
C VAL A 122 4.82 -3.97 -3.30
N TRP A 123 5.14 -5.11 -2.68
CA TRP A 123 4.21 -6.23 -2.49
C TRP A 123 3.59 -6.27 -1.08
N GLY A 124 4.18 -5.56 -0.13
CA GLY A 124 3.76 -5.53 1.26
C GLY A 124 4.56 -4.51 2.06
N VAL A 125 4.06 -4.19 3.25
CA VAL A 125 4.77 -3.40 4.26
C VAL A 125 4.80 -4.22 5.54
N LEU A 126 5.97 -4.35 6.13
CA LEU A 126 6.16 -4.93 7.45
C LEU A 126 6.13 -3.79 8.47
N THR A 127 5.33 -3.93 9.52
CA THR A 127 5.28 -2.97 10.65
C THR A 127 5.72 -3.66 11.93
N GLN A 128 6.35 -2.92 12.83
CA GLN A 128 6.82 -3.42 14.12
C GLN A 128 6.73 -2.29 15.15
N GLY A 129 6.19 -2.59 16.33
CA GLY A 129 6.20 -1.71 17.50
C GLY A 129 7.50 -1.82 18.30
N ARG A 130 7.75 -0.83 19.16
CA ARG A 130 8.78 -0.95 20.19
C ARG A 130 8.22 -1.77 21.37
N PHE A 131 9.09 -2.56 22.00
CA PHE A 131 8.71 -3.50 23.07
C PHE A 131 9.63 -3.48 24.29
N ARG A 132 10.95 -3.28 24.12
CA ARG A 132 11.94 -3.51 25.19
C ARG A 132 11.99 -2.42 26.26
N ASP A 133 11.88 -1.17 25.82
CA ASP A 133 11.92 0.04 26.65
C ASP A 133 10.51 0.54 27.02
N TYR A 134 9.61 0.54 26.03
CA TYR A 134 8.18 0.79 26.17
C TYR A 134 7.45 -0.13 25.19
N VAL A 135 6.17 -0.41 25.45
CA VAL A 135 5.31 -1.22 24.59
C VAL A 135 4.38 -0.29 23.81
N GLU A 136 4.78 0.09 22.60
CA GLU A 136 4.03 1.03 21.74
C GLU A 136 4.02 0.58 20.29
N TRP A 137 2.85 0.73 19.65
CA TRP A 137 2.65 0.34 18.27
C TRP A 137 1.60 1.20 17.59
N VAL A 138 1.77 1.41 16.28
CA VAL A 138 0.73 1.98 15.42
C VAL A 138 -0.44 0.99 15.34
N THR A 139 -1.68 1.43 15.56
CA THR A 139 -2.87 0.57 15.51
C THR A 139 -3.51 0.56 14.12
N THR A 140 -3.61 1.72 13.47
CA THR A 140 -4.05 1.87 12.09
C THR A 140 -3.19 2.89 11.36
N TYR A 141 -3.06 2.74 10.05
CA TYR A 141 -2.31 3.66 9.20
C TYR A 141 -2.86 3.68 7.77
N LYS A 142 -2.46 4.70 7.02
CA LYS A 142 -2.72 4.86 5.60
C LYS A 142 -1.40 4.80 4.85
N LEU A 143 -1.41 4.36 3.61
CA LEU A 143 -0.20 4.33 2.78
C LEU A 143 -0.37 5.26 1.59
N HIS A 144 0.66 6.06 1.34
CA HIS A 144 0.79 6.90 0.17
C HIS A 144 2.07 6.52 -0.57
N PHE A 145 2.06 6.70 -1.88
CA PHE A 145 3.22 6.46 -2.75
C PHE A 145 3.37 7.60 -3.75
N SER A 146 4.59 7.81 -4.21
CA SER A 146 4.95 8.80 -5.21
C SER A 146 5.93 8.16 -6.19
N THR A 147 6.06 8.75 -7.38
CA THR A 147 7.09 8.40 -8.38
C THR A 147 7.97 9.59 -8.77
N ASP A 148 7.73 10.76 -8.18
CA ASP A 148 8.43 12.03 -8.45
C ASP A 148 9.00 12.68 -7.17
N GLY A 149 8.53 12.26 -5.98
CA GLY A 149 8.87 12.84 -4.67
C GLY A 149 7.93 13.97 -4.22
N ASP A 150 7.10 14.49 -5.14
CA ASP A 150 6.30 15.71 -4.96
C ASP A 150 4.80 15.40 -4.96
N THR A 151 4.32 14.57 -5.90
CA THR A 151 2.94 14.15 -6.04
C THR A 151 2.70 12.83 -5.31
N TRP A 152 1.94 12.87 -4.21
CA TRP A 152 1.61 11.70 -3.41
C TRP A 152 0.21 11.18 -3.71
N ARG A 153 0.10 9.87 -3.96
CA ARG A 153 -1.15 9.16 -4.28
C ARG A 153 -1.51 8.22 -3.12
N PRO A 154 -2.76 8.24 -2.63
CA PRO A 154 -3.21 7.29 -1.61
C PRO A 154 -3.29 5.88 -2.19
N TYR A 155 -2.99 4.88 -1.35
CA TYR A 155 -3.32 3.50 -1.63
C TYR A 155 -4.83 3.27 -1.40
N THR A 156 -5.51 2.75 -2.42
CA THR A 156 -6.97 2.64 -2.44
C THR A 156 -7.46 1.19 -2.49
N ASP A 157 -8.73 0.99 -2.15
CA ASP A 157 -9.45 -0.27 -2.39
C ASP A 157 -9.93 -0.40 -3.86
N ARG A 158 -10.56 -1.54 -4.20
CA ARG A 158 -11.12 -1.78 -5.54
C ARG A 158 -12.21 -0.78 -5.96
N ALA A 159 -12.75 0.03 -5.04
CA ALA A 159 -13.73 1.08 -5.29
C ALA A 159 -13.11 2.49 -5.33
N GLY A 160 -11.78 2.61 -5.31
CA GLY A 160 -11.06 3.89 -5.36
C GLY A 160 -11.04 4.66 -4.03
N ARG A 161 -11.51 4.06 -2.93
CA ARG A 161 -11.50 4.70 -1.60
C ARG A 161 -10.16 4.49 -0.92
N GLU A 162 -9.61 5.51 -0.28
CA GLU A 162 -8.38 5.38 0.50
C GLU A 162 -8.51 4.27 1.54
N LYS A 163 -7.52 3.37 1.58
CA LYS A 163 -7.56 2.16 2.40
C LYS A 163 -6.79 2.35 3.70
N VAL A 164 -7.55 2.43 4.80
CA VAL A 164 -7.00 2.30 6.16
C VAL A 164 -6.59 0.85 6.39
N ILE A 165 -5.38 0.65 6.90
CA ILE A 165 -4.78 -0.65 7.20
C ILE A 165 -4.68 -0.77 8.72
N SER A 166 -5.28 -1.82 9.28
CA SER A 166 -5.16 -2.13 10.71
C SER A 166 -3.96 -3.04 10.96
N ASN A 167 -3.09 -2.65 11.89
CA ASN A 167 -2.04 -3.51 12.43
C ASN A 167 -2.67 -4.55 13.37
N LYS A 168 -2.22 -5.81 13.28
CA LYS A 168 -2.67 -6.86 14.22
C LYS A 168 -1.90 -6.74 15.52
N ILE A 169 -2.60 -6.64 16.65
CA ILE A 169 -2.02 -6.35 17.96
C ILE A 169 -1.02 -7.42 18.40
N ASN A 170 -1.32 -8.70 18.18
CA ASN A 170 -0.59 -9.82 18.79
C ASN A 170 0.91 -9.91 18.41
N GLY A 171 1.30 -9.50 17.19
CA GLY A 171 2.72 -9.47 16.78
C GLY A 171 3.44 -8.19 17.23
N GLN A 172 2.70 -7.09 17.39
CA GLN A 172 3.28 -5.85 17.91
C GLN A 172 3.66 -5.98 19.39
N GLN A 173 2.88 -6.73 20.17
CA GLN A 173 3.06 -6.91 21.61
C GLN A 173 4.22 -7.82 22.02
N ASP A 174 4.78 -8.63 21.12
CA ASP A 174 6.00 -9.42 21.37
C ASP A 174 7.20 -8.93 20.55
N GLY A 175 7.07 -7.75 19.93
CA GLY A 175 8.11 -7.12 19.13
C GLY A 175 8.43 -7.88 17.84
N LYS A 176 7.46 -8.59 17.23
CA LYS A 176 7.64 -9.28 15.94
C LYS A 176 7.05 -8.47 14.78
N PRO A 177 7.73 -8.40 13.62
CA PRO A 177 7.17 -7.76 12.44
C PRO A 177 5.86 -8.41 11.98
N THR A 178 4.85 -7.59 11.72
CA THR A 178 3.58 -8.00 11.13
C THR A 178 3.55 -7.66 9.64
N LEU A 179 3.34 -8.65 8.77
CA LEU A 179 3.23 -8.42 7.33
C LEU A 179 1.83 -7.92 6.96
N HIS A 180 1.78 -6.73 6.39
CA HIS A 180 0.60 -6.19 5.74
C HIS A 180 0.72 -6.36 4.23
N ARG A 181 -0.31 -6.93 3.61
CA ARG A 181 -0.47 -7.02 2.15
C ARG A 181 -1.52 -6.03 1.66
N PRO A 182 -1.15 -4.77 1.40
CA PRO A 182 -1.83 -3.96 0.40
C PRO A 182 -1.92 -4.74 -0.91
N THR A 183 -3.12 -4.77 -1.49
CA THR A 183 -3.42 -5.40 -2.78
C THR A 183 -2.75 -4.58 -3.89
N ARG A 184 -1.44 -4.81 -4.07
CA ARG A 184 -0.53 -4.24 -5.08
C ARG A 184 -0.28 -2.73 -4.99
N PHE A 185 0.99 -2.33 -4.87
CA PHE A 185 1.41 -0.95 -5.16
C PHE A 185 1.92 -0.84 -6.59
N PRO A 186 1.35 0.05 -7.43
CA PRO A 186 2.01 0.49 -8.63
C PRO A 186 3.13 1.48 -8.26
N TYR A 187 4.32 0.94 -8.05
CA TYR A 187 5.63 1.63 -8.07
C TYR A 187 5.86 2.80 -7.10
N ALA A 188 6.87 2.68 -6.24
CA ALA A 188 7.36 3.79 -5.41
C ALA A 188 8.75 4.28 -5.84
N PHE A 189 8.95 5.60 -5.89
CA PHE A 189 10.22 6.31 -6.03
C PHE A 189 10.10 7.69 -5.33
N GLY A 190 11.01 8.01 -4.41
CA GLY A 190 10.84 9.11 -3.46
C GLY A 190 11.98 10.12 -3.43
N LYS A 191 12.68 10.34 -4.56
CA LYS A 191 13.82 11.25 -4.61
C LYS A 191 13.37 12.71 -4.48
N ARG A 192 13.62 13.33 -3.33
CA ARG A 192 13.62 14.81 -3.24
C ARG A 192 14.82 15.38 -4.01
N ARG A 193 14.60 16.38 -4.87
CA ARG A 193 15.66 17.34 -5.17
C ARG A 193 16.03 18.06 -3.87
N LYS A 194 17.31 18.39 -3.67
CA LYS A 194 17.73 19.26 -2.56
C LYS A 194 16.89 20.54 -2.59
N PRO A 195 16.46 21.10 -1.44
CA PRO A 195 15.94 22.46 -1.43
C PRO A 195 17.04 23.38 -1.93
N GLU A 196 16.80 23.97 -3.11
CA GLU A 196 17.62 25.05 -3.61
C GLU A 196 17.42 26.22 -2.64
N ARG A 197 18.51 26.75 -2.07
CA ARG A 197 18.45 27.93 -1.21
C ARG A 197 17.89 29.06 -2.07
N LEU A 198 16.67 29.51 -1.78
CA LEU A 198 16.22 30.81 -2.25
C LEU A 198 17.15 31.86 -1.60
N PRO A 199 17.77 32.76 -2.39
CA PRO A 199 18.56 33.85 -1.85
C PRO A 199 17.63 34.98 -1.37
N GLY A 200 17.93 35.56 -0.20
CA GLY A 200 17.16 36.63 0.44
C GLY A 200 17.01 36.37 1.93
#